data_AF-A0A259D008-F1
#
_entry.id   AF-A0A259D008-F1
#
_cell.length_a   1.000
_cell.length_b   1.000
_cell.length_c   1.000
_cell.angle_alpha   90.00
_cell.angle_beta   90.00
_cell.angle_gamma   90.00
#
_symmetry.space_group_name_H-M   'P 1'
#
loop_
_entity.id
_entity.type
_entity.pdbx_description
1 polymer ?
#
loop_
_entity_poly.entity_id
_entity_poly.type
_entity_poly.pdbx_seq_one_letter_code
_entity_poly.pdbx_strand_id
1 'polypeptide(L)'
;HSVLAYDSALRGLGKLEVNHAAIAADLDECWEVLAEPVQTVMRRYGIENPYEQLKELTRGKGINKEDLQTFIRGLKIPDDAKNLLLEMTPSSYLGKAVELTERLKK
;
A
#
# COMPACT_ATOMS: atom_id res chain seq x y z
N HIS A 1 15.46 -36.86 10.33
CA HIS A 1 15.71 -35.77 9.35
C HIS A 1 15.08 -34.43 9.74
N SER A 2 13.93 -34.38 10.43
CA SER A 2 13.28 -33.10 10.81
C SER A 2 14.07 -32.24 11.81
N VAL A 3 14.78 -32.85 12.76
CA VAL A 3 15.58 -32.12 13.76
C VAL A 3 16.69 -31.28 13.12
N LEU A 4 17.36 -31.83 12.11
CA LEU A 4 18.42 -31.11 11.38
C LEU A 4 17.86 -29.92 10.58
N ALA A 5 16.65 -30.08 10.02
CA ALA A 5 15.96 -29.01 9.30
C ALA A 5 15.60 -27.85 10.23
N TYR A 6 15.08 -28.12 11.43
CA TYR A 6 14.77 -27.09 12.42
C TYR A 6 16.02 -26.35 12.90
N ASP A 7 17.09 -27.08 13.19
CA ASP A 7 18.36 -26.47 13.61
C ASP A 7 18.95 -25.57 12.51
N SER A 8 18.87 -26.01 11.25
CA SER A 8 19.33 -25.22 10.10
C SER A 8 18.48 -23.97 9.89
N ALA A 9 17.15 -24.07 10.05
CA ALA A 9 16.23 -22.94 9.95
C ALA A 9 16.48 -21.89 11.04
N LEU A 10 16.65 -22.32 12.31
CA LEU A 10 16.97 -21.42 13.42
C LEU A 10 18.30 -20.70 13.22
N ARG A 11 19.33 -21.42 12.75
CA ARG A 11 20.63 -20.82 12.40
C ARG A 11 20.55 -19.84 11.24
N GLY A 12 19.66 -20.09 10.26
CA GLY A 12 19.39 -19.18 9.15
C GLY A 12 18.68 -17.91 9.62
N LEU A 13 17.61 -18.05 10.40
CA LEU A 13 16.83 -16.94 10.95
C LEU A 13 17.67 -15.99 11.80
N GLY A 14 18.61 -16.52 12.60
CA GLY A 14 19.52 -15.72 13.41
C GLY A 14 20.54 -14.88 12.64
N LYS A 15 20.63 -15.04 11.31
CA LYS A 15 21.53 -14.28 10.43
C LYS A 15 20.80 -13.25 9.56
N LEU A 16 19.48 -13.17 9.65
CA LEU A 16 18.71 -12.26 8.82
C LEU A 16 18.83 -10.83 9.34
N GLU A 17 19.14 -9.91 8.43
CA GLU A 17 19.04 -8.47 8.64
C GLU A 17 18.10 -7.88 7.60
N VAL A 18 17.27 -6.91 8.01
CA VAL A 18 16.29 -6.30 7.14
C VAL A 18 16.96 -5.23 6.28
N ASN A 19 16.89 -5.38 4.96
CA ASN A 19 17.32 -4.34 4.03
C ASN A 19 16.21 -3.30 3.82
N HIS A 20 16.15 -2.32 4.71
CA HIS A 20 15.16 -1.25 4.65
C HIS A 20 15.22 -0.41 3.37
N ALA A 21 16.42 -0.19 2.82
CA ALA A 21 16.58 0.64 1.63
C ALA A 21 15.97 -0.01 0.38
N ALA A 22 16.18 -1.32 0.20
CA ALA A 22 15.55 -2.06 -0.89
C ALA A 22 14.03 -2.07 -0.78
N ILE A 23 13.49 -2.33 0.42
CA ILE A 23 12.03 -2.33 0.65
C ILE A 23 11.43 -0.95 0.39
N ALA A 24 12.09 0.12 0.84
CA ALA A 24 11.61 1.48 0.61
C ALA A 24 11.60 1.84 -0.89
N ALA A 25 12.65 1.47 -1.63
CA ALA A 25 12.72 1.68 -3.07
C ALA A 25 11.59 0.94 -3.81
N ASP A 26 11.39 -0.35 -3.50
CA ASP A 26 10.31 -1.15 -4.10
C ASP A 26 8.93 -0.53 -3.82
N LEU A 27 8.69 -0.03 -2.60
CA LEU A 27 7.43 0.62 -2.24
C LEU A 27 7.24 1.95 -2.98
N ASP A 28 8.29 2.75 -3.15
CA ASP A 28 8.22 4.04 -3.85
C ASP A 28 7.98 3.88 -5.36
N GLU A 29 8.24 2.71 -5.94
CA GLU A 29 7.92 2.39 -7.33
C GLU A 29 6.48 1.87 -7.52
N CYS A 30 5.85 1.35 -6.46
CA CYS A 30 4.54 0.69 -6.53
C CYS A 30 3.37 1.58 -6.10
N TRP A 31 3.15 2.73 -6.74
CA TRP A 31 2.03 3.63 -6.40
C TRP A 31 0.65 3.08 -6.79
N GLU A 32 0.58 2.09 -7.67
CA GLU A 32 -0.64 1.40 -8.06
C GLU A 32 -1.34 0.71 -6.88
N VAL A 33 -0.63 0.39 -5.80
CA VAL A 33 -1.25 -0.22 -4.61
C VAL A 33 -2.25 0.71 -3.93
N LEU A 34 -2.11 2.03 -4.11
CA LEU A 34 -3.04 3.03 -3.60
C LEU A 34 -4.32 3.14 -4.44
N ALA A 35 -4.43 2.42 -5.56
CA ALA A 35 -5.65 2.38 -6.35
C ALA A 35 -6.86 1.86 -5.54
N GLU A 36 -6.65 0.85 -4.70
CA GLU A 36 -7.72 0.25 -3.88
C GLU A 36 -8.28 1.22 -2.82
N PRO A 37 -7.46 1.89 -1.96
CA PRO A 37 -8.01 2.82 -0.98
C PRO A 37 -8.71 4.00 -1.63
N VAL A 38 -8.18 4.52 -2.76
CA VAL A 38 -8.86 5.55 -3.55
C VAL A 38 -10.22 5.06 -4.04
N GLN A 39 -10.29 3.85 -4.59
CA GLN A 39 -11.55 3.23 -5.02
C GLN A 39 -12.56 3.09 -3.86
N THR A 40 -12.08 2.67 -2.70
CA THR A 40 -12.90 2.48 -1.50
C THR A 40 -13.46 3.80 -0.99
N VAL A 41 -12.66 4.87 -0.98
CA VAL A 41 -13.14 6.22 -0.65
C VAL A 41 -14.14 6.74 -1.69
N MET A 42 -13.88 6.55 -2.98
CA MET A 42 -14.82 6.91 -4.05
C MET A 42 -16.18 6.22 -3.87
N ARG A 43 -16.19 4.92 -3.54
CA ARG A 43 -17.42 4.17 -3.23
C ARG A 43 -18.14 4.72 -2.01
N ARG A 44 -17.39 5.06 -0.94
CA ARG A 44 -17.96 5.65 0.28
C ARG A 44 -18.73 6.95 0.02
N TYR A 45 -18.25 7.77 -0.92
CA TYR A 45 -18.89 9.03 -1.29
C TYR A 45 -19.83 8.92 -2.50
N GLY A 46 -20.12 7.72 -2.99
CA GLY A 46 -21.10 7.49 -4.05
C GLY A 46 -20.66 7.95 -5.44
N ILE A 47 -19.35 8.01 -5.71
CA ILE A 47 -18.84 8.25 -7.06
C ILE A 47 -19.20 7.07 -7.97
N GLU A 48 -19.72 7.35 -9.16
CA GLU A 48 -20.09 6.34 -10.15
C GLU A 48 -18.85 5.71 -10.81
N ASN A 49 -18.96 4.42 -11.14
CA ASN A 49 -17.91 3.63 -11.81
C ASN A 49 -16.46 3.82 -11.29
N PRO A 50 -16.18 3.74 -9.97
CA PRO A 50 -14.84 4.02 -9.43
C PRO A 50 -13.73 3.17 -10.03
N TYR A 51 -14.04 1.88 -10.26
CA TYR A 51 -13.10 0.94 -10.86
C TYR A 51 -12.72 1.33 -12.29
N GLU A 52 -13.68 1.80 -13.10
CA GLU A 52 -13.40 2.19 -14.49
C GLU A 52 -12.57 3.46 -14.55
N GLN A 53 -12.90 4.47 -13.72
CA GLN A 53 -12.13 5.71 -13.64
C GLN A 53 -10.67 5.46 -13.23
N LEU A 54 -10.45 4.58 -12.24
CA LEU A 54 -9.10 4.17 -11.85
C LEU A 54 -8.40 3.34 -12.92
N LYS A 55 -9.13 2.46 -13.61
CA LYS A 55 -8.58 1.65 -14.71
C LYS A 55 -8.14 2.53 -15.89
N GLU A 56 -8.83 3.62 -16.17
CA GLU A 56 -8.40 4.60 -17.18
C GLU A 56 -7.08 5.27 -16.78
N LEU A 57 -6.91 5.59 -15.50
CA LEU A 57 -5.65 6.14 -14.97
C LEU A 57 -4.47 5.15 -15.09
N THR A 58 -4.73 3.85 -14.90
CA THR A 58 -3.70 2.80 -14.92
C THR A 58 -3.48 2.17 -16.30
N ARG A 59 -4.21 2.61 -17.33
CA ARG A 59 -4.22 1.90 -18.61
C ARG A 59 -2.91 2.13 -19.38
N GLY A 60 -2.06 1.11 -19.40
CA GLY A 60 -0.86 1.06 -20.24
C GLY A 60 0.33 1.84 -19.69
N LYS A 61 0.27 2.32 -18.43
CA LYS A 61 1.36 2.99 -17.72
C LYS A 61 1.32 2.59 -16.23
N GLY A 62 2.48 2.50 -15.60
CA GLY A 62 2.56 2.48 -14.13
C GLY A 62 2.03 3.81 -13.60
N ILE A 63 1.27 3.78 -12.50
CA ILE A 63 0.87 5.01 -11.82
C ILE A 63 2.11 5.57 -11.13
N ASN A 64 2.40 6.85 -11.31
CA ASN A 64 3.32 7.57 -10.43
C ASN A 64 2.53 8.42 -9.42
N LYS A 65 3.25 8.96 -8.44
CA LYS A 65 2.69 9.82 -7.39
C LYS A 65 1.92 11.00 -7.97
N GLU A 66 2.47 11.68 -8.97
CA GLU A 66 1.93 12.91 -9.55
C GLU A 66 0.59 12.68 -10.24
N ASP A 67 0.49 11.58 -11.01
CA ASP A 67 -0.72 11.17 -11.71
C ASP A 67 -1.84 10.84 -10.71
N LEU A 68 -1.52 10.10 -9.64
CA LEU A 68 -2.48 9.76 -8.59
C LEU A 68 -2.97 11.01 -7.84
N GLN A 69 -2.05 11.91 -7.45
CA GLN A 69 -2.42 13.15 -6.76
C GLN A 69 -3.29 14.05 -7.64
N THR A 70 -2.99 14.13 -8.94
CA THR A 70 -3.79 14.89 -9.90
C THR A 70 -5.20 14.32 -10.01
N PHE A 71 -5.32 12.99 -10.08
CA PHE A 71 -6.61 12.30 -10.07
C PHE A 71 -7.43 12.60 -8.80
N ILE A 72 -6.81 12.45 -7.61
CA ILE A 72 -7.48 12.69 -6.32
C ILE A 72 -8.01 14.12 -6.21
N ARG A 73 -7.23 15.13 -6.65
CA ARG A 73 -7.66 16.54 -6.64
C ARG A 73 -8.92 16.77 -7.48
N GLY A 74 -9.05 16.06 -8.61
CA GLY A 74 -10.19 16.14 -9.52
C GLY A 74 -11.47 15.47 -9.03
N LEU A 75 -11.41 14.62 -7.99
CA LEU A 75 -12.58 13.92 -7.47
C LEU A 75 -13.60 14.91 -6.85
N LYS A 76 -14.89 14.62 -7.02
CA LYS A 76 -15.99 15.36 -6.37
C LYS A 76 -16.31 14.80 -4.98
N ILE A 77 -15.30 14.77 -4.12
CA ILE A 77 -15.40 14.33 -2.72
C ILE A 77 -15.02 15.47 -1.76
N PRO A 78 -15.43 15.42 -0.48
CA PRO A 78 -15.05 16.42 0.52
C PRO A 78 -13.53 16.59 0.67
N ASP A 79 -13.08 17.80 1.04
CA ASP A 79 -11.66 18.14 1.13
C ASP A 79 -10.92 17.34 2.21
N ASP A 80 -11.59 16.98 3.31
CA ASP A 80 -11.02 16.10 4.34
C ASP A 80 -10.67 14.71 3.77
N ALA A 81 -11.54 14.16 2.93
CA ALA A 81 -11.31 12.89 2.25
C ALA A 81 -10.20 13.00 1.19
N LYS A 82 -10.12 14.12 0.47
CA LYS A 82 -9.01 14.36 -0.47
C LYS A 82 -7.68 14.44 0.24
N ASN A 83 -7.61 15.23 1.32
CA ASN A 83 -6.38 15.41 2.08
C ASN A 83 -5.89 14.09 2.66
N LEU A 84 -6.81 13.26 3.20
CA LEU A 84 -6.49 11.92 3.65
C LEU A 84 -5.83 11.09 2.54
N LEU A 85 -6.42 11.05 1.34
CA LEU A 85 -5.87 10.30 0.21
C LEU A 85 -4.53 10.88 -0.30
N LEU A 86 -4.35 12.20 -0.26
CA LEU A 86 -3.11 12.88 -0.71
C LEU A 86 -1.93 12.67 0.24
N GLU A 87 -2.20 12.43 1.53
CA GLU A 87 -1.19 12.11 2.54
C GLU A 87 -0.74 10.64 2.51
N MET A 88 -1.51 9.76 1.85
CA MET A 88 -1.17 8.34 1.76
C MET A 88 0.05 8.09 0.86
N THR A 89 0.85 7.12 1.27
CA THR A 89 1.99 6.57 0.52
C THR A 89 1.87 5.05 0.52
N PRO A 90 2.50 4.35 -0.44
CA PRO A 90 2.57 2.89 -0.42
C PRO A 90 3.09 2.35 0.93
N SER A 91 4.06 3.05 1.51
CA SER A 91 4.65 2.72 2.83
C SER A 91 3.75 2.99 4.03
N SER A 92 2.79 3.93 3.95
CA SER A 92 1.84 4.20 5.03
C SER A 92 0.57 3.34 4.92
N TYR A 93 0.32 2.72 3.76
CA TYR A 93 -0.83 1.85 3.52
C TYR A 93 -0.64 0.42 4.08
N LEU A 94 -0.40 0.31 5.39
CA LEU A 94 -0.14 -0.95 6.09
C LEU A 94 -1.39 -1.58 6.73
N GLY A 95 -2.53 -0.88 6.68
CA GLY A 95 -3.76 -1.31 7.35
C GLY A 95 -3.53 -1.58 8.84
N LYS A 96 -3.85 -2.81 9.29
CA LYS A 96 -3.68 -3.25 10.68
C LYS A 96 -2.40 -4.06 10.94
N ALA A 97 -1.45 -4.09 10.01
CA ALA A 97 -0.28 -4.97 10.12
C ALA A 97 0.51 -4.75 11.42
N VAL A 98 0.78 -3.49 11.79
CA VAL A 98 1.49 -3.15 13.02
C VAL A 98 0.67 -3.53 14.26
N GLU A 99 -0.62 -3.16 14.29
CA GLU A 99 -1.53 -3.49 15.41
C GLU A 99 -1.58 -4.99 15.69
N LEU A 100 -1.74 -5.81 14.64
CA LEU A 100 -1.82 -7.26 14.77
C LEU A 100 -0.49 -7.87 15.24
N THR A 101 0.64 -7.33 14.79
CA THR A 101 1.97 -7.79 15.22
C THR A 101 2.21 -7.49 16.70
N GLU A 102 1.85 -6.29 17.18
CA GLU A 102 1.99 -5.93 18.60
C GLU A 102 1.09 -6.77 19.51
N ARG A 103 -0.08 -7.20 19.03
CA ARG A 103 -0.96 -8.10 19.79
C ARG A 103 -0.37 -9.48 20.05
N LEU A 104 0.55 -9.96 19.20
CA LEU A 104 1.22 -11.26 19.35
C LEU A 104 2.42 -11.23 20.31
N LYS A 105 2.94 -10.03 20.64
CA LYS A 105 4.08 -9.87 21.54
C LYS A 105 3.69 -9.99 23.03
N LYS A 106 2.39 -10.11 23.34
CA LYS A 106 1.86 -10.39 24.68
C LYS A 106 1.71 -11.89 24.89
#